data_AF-A0A923QLK0-F1
#
_entry.id   AF-A0A923QLK0-F1
#
_cell.length_a   1.000
_cell.length_b   1.000
_cell.length_c   1.000
_cell.angle_alpha   90.00
_cell.angle_beta   90.00
_cell.angle_gamma   90.00
#
_symmetry.space_group_name_H-M   'P 1'
#
loop_
_entity.id
_entity.type
_entity.pdbx_description
1 polymer ?
#
loop_
_entity_poly.entity_id
_entity_poly.type
_entity_poly.pdbx_seq_one_letter_code
_entity_poly.pdbx_strand_id
1 'polypeptide(L)'
;MEKARTVPDSYPLTLNSLISGCNQKTSRDPLMAVSDAQAQSALDSLKQLSLVFEASGSRVTRWEHNFQRVMAVPEQSTAVLGLLMLRGPQTSGELRINTERWYRFADISSVEGFLEELQDRPEEKGGPLVVKLPRAPGMREQRWAHLLCGAVEMAQAAGDSNGEGIPSAGEIGHLHARIHLLENEVAQLRETVQKLCSELGLSQPGQP
;
A
#
# COMPACT_ATOMS: atom_id res chain seq x y z
N MET A 1 -10.57 5.29 -3.41
CA MET A 1 -10.21 5.03 -4.82
C MET A 1 -11.22 4.13 -5.50
N GLU A 2 -11.33 2.84 -5.15
CA GLU A 2 -12.26 1.89 -5.81
C GLU A 2 -13.72 2.37 -5.90
N LYS A 3 -14.33 2.71 -4.76
CA LYS A 3 -15.76 3.06 -4.72
C LYS A 3 -16.08 4.40 -5.36
N ALA A 4 -15.13 5.33 -5.39
CA ALA A 4 -15.28 6.59 -6.12
C ALA A 4 -15.51 6.37 -7.62
N ARG A 5 -15.04 5.25 -8.18
CA ARG A 5 -15.20 4.90 -9.60
C ARG A 5 -16.34 3.91 -9.84
N THR A 6 -16.40 2.87 -9.02
CA THR A 6 -17.32 1.75 -9.25
C THR A 6 -18.73 2.00 -8.73
N VAL A 7 -18.89 2.87 -7.74
CA VAL A 7 -20.17 3.19 -7.11
C VAL A 7 -20.19 4.68 -6.71
N PRO A 8 -20.16 5.62 -7.69
CA PRO A 8 -20.02 7.05 -7.41
C PRO A 8 -21.15 7.61 -6.53
N ASP A 9 -22.36 7.09 -6.65
CA ASP A 9 -23.52 7.51 -5.84
C ASP A 9 -23.34 7.26 -4.33
N SER A 10 -22.47 6.32 -3.96
CA SER A 10 -22.16 6.01 -2.56
C SER A 10 -20.96 6.79 -2.02
N TYR A 11 -20.25 7.53 -2.88
CA TYR A 11 -19.05 8.29 -2.52
C TYR A 11 -19.40 9.76 -2.28
N PRO A 12 -18.81 10.44 -1.26
CA PRO A 12 -17.81 9.97 -0.30
C PRO A 12 -18.34 8.97 0.73
N LEU A 13 -17.48 8.08 1.21
CA LEU A 13 -17.89 6.92 2.02
C LEU A 13 -18.09 7.29 3.50
N THR A 14 -19.10 6.72 4.15
CA THR A 14 -19.16 6.70 5.62
C THR A 14 -18.17 5.67 6.18
N LEU A 15 -17.89 5.72 7.49
CA LEU A 15 -17.03 4.73 8.15
C LEU A 15 -17.52 3.30 7.91
N ASN A 16 -18.82 3.04 8.07
CA ASN A 16 -19.42 1.71 7.86
C ASN A 16 -19.26 1.23 6.41
N SER A 17 -19.47 2.11 5.42
CA SER A 17 -19.30 1.78 4.02
C SER A 17 -17.83 1.54 3.65
N LEU A 18 -16.90 2.25 4.30
CA LEU A 18 -15.46 2.03 4.15
C LEU A 18 -15.06 0.65 4.68
N ILE A 19 -15.45 0.30 5.92
CA ILE A 19 -15.17 -1.00 6.54
C ILE A 19 -15.75 -2.14 5.71
N SER A 20 -17.00 -1.98 5.25
CA SER A 20 -17.64 -2.93 4.34
C SER A 20 -16.87 -3.09 3.03
N GLY A 21 -16.18 -2.04 2.58
CA GLY A 21 -15.27 -2.07 1.45
C GLY A 21 -13.94 -2.76 1.76
N CYS A 22 -13.34 -2.54 2.93
CA CYS A 22 -12.10 -3.20 3.34
C CYS A 22 -12.28 -4.73 3.46
N ASN A 23 -13.39 -5.16 4.05
CA ASN A 23 -13.66 -6.57 4.39
C ASN A 23 -14.41 -7.34 3.30
N GLN A 24 -14.35 -6.89 2.04
CA GLN A 24 -15.02 -7.59 0.93
C GLN A 24 -14.36 -8.95 0.66
N LYS A 25 -15.18 -9.96 0.35
CA LYS A 25 -14.71 -11.30 -0.03
C LYS A 25 -14.16 -11.39 -1.45
N THR A 26 -14.36 -10.34 -2.25
CA THR A 26 -13.94 -10.26 -3.64
C THR A 26 -13.04 -9.05 -3.85
N SER A 27 -12.12 -9.15 -4.80
CA SER A 27 -11.17 -8.08 -5.12
C SER A 27 -10.31 -7.62 -3.93
N ARG A 28 -10.11 -8.51 -2.95
CA ARG A 28 -9.21 -8.34 -1.80
C ARG A 28 -8.29 -9.55 -1.73
N ASP A 29 -7.01 -9.27 -1.61
CA ASP A 29 -6.00 -10.29 -1.34
C ASP A 29 -4.85 -9.63 -0.55
N PRO A 30 -4.65 -10.00 0.74
CA PRO A 30 -5.42 -10.98 1.51
C PRO A 30 -6.82 -10.48 1.90
N LEU A 31 -7.69 -11.40 2.31
CA LEU A 31 -8.95 -11.04 2.96
C LEU A 31 -8.69 -10.41 4.33
N MET A 32 -9.41 -9.34 4.64
CA MET A 32 -9.25 -8.58 5.88
C MET A 32 -10.50 -8.62 6.76
N ALA A 33 -10.30 -8.40 8.06
CA ALA A 33 -11.35 -8.20 9.05
C ALA A 33 -11.05 -6.93 9.87
N VAL A 34 -11.09 -5.78 9.21
CA VAL A 34 -10.86 -4.46 9.82
C VAL A 34 -12.03 -4.09 10.74
N SER A 35 -11.71 -3.70 11.97
CA SER A 35 -12.66 -3.14 12.94
C SER A 35 -12.83 -1.63 12.81
N ASP A 36 -13.89 -1.08 13.39
CA ASP A 36 -14.14 0.37 13.43
C ASP A 36 -12.98 1.17 14.01
N ALA A 37 -12.38 0.69 15.11
CA ALA A 37 -11.25 1.35 15.75
C ALA A 37 -10.00 1.39 14.85
N GLN A 38 -9.71 0.29 14.15
CA GLN A 38 -8.59 0.22 13.20
C GLN A 38 -8.83 1.11 11.99
N ALA A 39 -10.06 1.11 11.44
CA ALA A 39 -10.42 1.96 10.31
C ALA A 39 -10.30 3.45 10.67
N GLN A 40 -10.78 3.84 11.85
CA GLN A 40 -10.69 5.23 12.31
C GLN A 40 -9.24 5.66 12.53
N SER A 41 -8.43 4.84 13.20
CA SER A 41 -7.01 5.12 13.40
C SER A 41 -6.24 5.27 12.07
N ALA A 42 -6.55 4.42 11.09
CA ALA A 42 -5.98 4.51 9.75
C ALA A 42 -6.42 5.80 9.03
N LEU A 43 -7.70 6.17 9.12
CA LEU A 43 -8.21 7.42 8.57
C LEU A 43 -7.52 8.64 9.17
N ASP A 44 -7.35 8.67 10.49
CA ASP A 44 -6.69 9.77 11.19
C ASP A 44 -5.22 9.92 10.73
N SER A 45 -4.53 8.80 10.54
CA SER A 45 -3.16 8.77 10.01
C SER A 45 -3.11 9.27 8.55
N LEU A 46 -4.05 8.83 7.71
CA LEU A 46 -4.13 9.25 6.31
C LEU A 46 -4.52 10.74 6.15
N LYS A 47 -5.31 11.30 7.07
CA LYS A 47 -5.60 12.74 7.11
C LYS A 47 -4.33 13.57 7.33
N GLN A 48 -3.45 13.15 8.24
CA GLN A 48 -2.19 13.84 8.50
C GLN A 48 -1.30 13.89 7.24
N LEU A 49 -1.39 12.86 6.40
CA LEU A 49 -0.71 12.79 5.11
C LEU A 49 -1.46 13.49 3.96
N SER A 50 -2.58 14.16 4.25
CA SER A 50 -3.47 14.78 3.23
C SER A 50 -3.96 13.80 2.15
N LEU A 51 -3.94 12.49 2.45
CA LEU A 51 -4.39 11.43 1.54
C LEU A 51 -5.90 11.23 1.61
N VAL A 52 -6.53 11.66 2.69
CA VAL A 52 -7.97 11.56 2.93
C VAL A 52 -8.48 12.86 3.57
N PHE A 53 -9.68 13.29 3.17
CA PHE A 53 -10.37 14.43 3.78
C PHE A 53 -11.77 14.04 4.28
N GLU A 54 -12.28 14.81 5.24
CA GLU A 54 -13.68 14.75 5.64
C GLU A 54 -14.51 15.65 4.71
N ALA A 55 -15.49 15.04 4.05
CA ALA A 55 -16.43 15.77 3.23
C ALA A 55 -17.36 16.62 4.11
N SER A 56 -17.44 17.91 3.81
CA SER A 56 -18.30 18.86 4.52
C SER A 56 -19.77 18.73 4.10
N GLY A 57 -20.70 19.13 4.97
CA GLY A 57 -22.12 19.31 4.63
C GLY A 57 -23.03 18.09 4.79
N SER A 58 -22.54 16.97 5.33
CA SER A 58 -23.34 15.80 5.69
C SER A 58 -23.56 15.73 7.20
N ARG A 59 -24.74 15.24 7.64
CA ARG A 59 -25.00 14.92 9.06
C ARG A 59 -24.14 13.78 9.60
N VAL A 60 -23.62 12.94 8.70
CA VAL A 60 -22.74 11.81 9.00
C VAL A 60 -21.39 12.09 8.34
N THR A 61 -20.30 11.97 9.10
CA THR A 61 -18.93 12.12 8.59
C THR A 61 -18.70 11.19 7.41
N ARG A 62 -18.21 11.76 6.32
CA ARG A 62 -17.89 11.05 5.09
C ARG A 62 -16.46 11.35 4.69
N TRP A 63 -15.84 10.39 4.02
CA TRP A 63 -14.42 10.37 3.72
C TRP A 63 -14.18 10.32 2.22
N GLU A 64 -13.37 11.25 1.74
CA GLU A 64 -12.91 11.33 0.37
C GLU A 64 -11.40 11.10 0.30
N HIS A 65 -10.91 10.46 -0.78
CA HIS A 65 -9.50 10.28 -1.03
C HIS A 65 -8.93 11.41 -1.88
N ASN A 66 -7.67 11.74 -1.64
CA ASN A 66 -6.89 12.74 -2.37
C ASN A 66 -5.62 12.14 -3.01
N PHE A 67 -5.56 10.80 -3.09
CA PHE A 67 -4.39 10.04 -3.53
C PHE A 67 -3.75 10.55 -4.83
N GLN A 68 -4.55 10.82 -5.86
CA GLN A 68 -4.05 11.26 -7.17
C GLN A 68 -3.25 12.56 -7.10
N ARG A 69 -3.71 13.52 -6.29
CA ARG A 69 -3.03 14.82 -6.11
C ARG A 69 -1.77 14.68 -5.26
N VAL A 70 -1.83 13.91 -4.18
CA VAL A 70 -0.67 13.68 -3.29
C VAL A 70 0.45 12.96 -4.04
N MET A 71 0.12 11.92 -4.80
CA MET A 71 1.11 11.14 -5.54
C MET A 71 1.54 11.80 -6.85
N ALA A 72 0.83 12.86 -7.30
CA ALA A 72 1.08 13.55 -8.57
C ALA A 72 1.19 12.59 -9.77
N VAL A 73 0.28 11.61 -9.83
CA VAL A 73 0.19 10.62 -10.91
C VAL A 73 -1.13 10.77 -11.67
N PRO A 74 -1.19 10.36 -12.95
CA PRO A 74 -2.44 10.41 -13.69
C PRO A 74 -3.46 9.38 -13.16
N GLU A 75 -4.70 9.49 -13.66
CA GLU A 75 -5.81 8.64 -13.24
C GLU A 75 -5.55 7.15 -13.52
N GLN A 76 -4.93 6.85 -14.67
CA GLN A 76 -4.59 5.51 -15.12
C GLN A 76 -3.64 4.83 -14.14
N SER A 77 -2.55 5.52 -13.78
CA SER A 77 -1.59 5.07 -12.78
C SER A 77 -2.25 4.90 -11.40
N THR A 78 -3.17 5.79 -11.02
CA THR A 78 -3.94 5.68 -9.77
C THR A 78 -4.78 4.40 -9.73
N ALA A 79 -5.41 4.03 -10.85
CA ALA A 79 -6.21 2.80 -10.92
C ALA A 79 -5.33 1.55 -10.74
N VAL A 80 -4.18 1.50 -11.40
CA VAL A 80 -3.23 0.38 -11.30
C VAL A 80 -2.65 0.27 -9.89
N LEU A 81 -2.17 1.37 -9.31
CA LEU A 81 -1.68 1.41 -7.93
C LEU A 81 -2.76 0.99 -6.93
N GLY A 82 -3.99 1.49 -7.11
CA GLY A 82 -5.14 1.12 -6.31
C GLY A 82 -5.40 -0.39 -6.31
N LEU A 83 -5.28 -1.02 -7.47
CA LEU A 83 -5.50 -2.45 -7.59
C LEU A 83 -4.36 -3.29 -6.99
N LEU A 84 -3.10 -2.85 -7.18
CA LEU A 84 -1.95 -3.48 -6.55
C LEU A 84 -2.03 -3.42 -5.02
N MET A 85 -2.53 -2.32 -4.46
CA MET A 85 -2.75 -2.20 -3.00
C MET A 85 -3.85 -3.13 -2.48
N LEU A 86 -4.87 -3.41 -3.29
CA LEU A 86 -6.01 -4.22 -2.87
C LEU A 86 -5.78 -5.73 -3.06
N ARG A 87 -4.90 -6.12 -3.98
CA ARG A 87 -4.76 -7.52 -4.43
C ARG A 87 -3.31 -8.00 -4.53
N GLY A 88 -2.35 -7.21 -4.06
CA GLY A 88 -0.93 -7.54 -4.15
C GLY A 88 -0.39 -7.62 -5.58
N PRO A 89 0.73 -8.34 -5.77
CA PRO A 89 1.43 -8.39 -7.04
C PRO A 89 0.66 -9.10 -8.15
N GLN A 90 0.49 -8.46 -9.30
CA GLN A 90 -0.31 -8.96 -10.44
C GLN A 90 0.42 -8.82 -11.76
N THR A 91 0.07 -9.64 -12.75
CA THR A 91 0.57 -9.48 -14.13
C THR A 91 -0.12 -8.31 -14.83
N SER A 92 0.48 -7.79 -15.90
CA SER A 92 -0.10 -6.72 -16.72
C SER A 92 -1.48 -7.11 -17.29
N GLY A 93 -1.65 -8.40 -17.64
CA GLY A 93 -2.93 -8.94 -18.12
C GLY A 93 -4.00 -9.00 -17.04
N GLU A 94 -3.65 -9.47 -15.84
CA GLU A 94 -4.54 -9.46 -14.67
C GLU A 94 -4.97 -8.03 -14.31
N LEU A 95 -4.01 -7.10 -14.27
CA LEU A 95 -4.27 -5.68 -13.98
C LEU A 95 -5.28 -5.10 -14.97
N ARG A 96 -5.07 -5.29 -16.28
CA ARG A 96 -6.00 -4.81 -17.31
C ARG A 96 -7.43 -5.26 -17.05
N ILE A 97 -7.63 -6.57 -16.84
CA ILE A 97 -8.95 -7.17 -16.62
C ILE A 97 -9.59 -6.61 -15.34
N ASN A 98 -8.82 -6.55 -14.26
CA ASN A 98 -9.33 -6.17 -12.94
C ASN A 98 -9.57 -4.65 -12.83
N THR A 99 -8.86 -3.82 -13.60
CA THR A 99 -9.09 -2.36 -13.65
C THR A 99 -10.25 -1.94 -14.53
N GLU A 100 -10.84 -2.82 -15.35
CA GLU A 100 -11.85 -2.47 -16.39
C GLU A 100 -12.98 -1.57 -15.86
N ARG A 101 -13.46 -1.81 -14.62
CA ARG A 101 -14.53 -1.01 -13.99
C ARG A 101 -14.06 0.31 -13.38
N TRP A 102 -12.75 0.50 -13.19
CA TRP A 102 -12.15 1.73 -12.68
C TRP A 102 -11.71 2.62 -13.84
N TYR A 103 -10.99 2.03 -14.80
CA TYR A 103 -10.47 2.66 -15.99
C TYR A 103 -10.29 1.60 -17.09
N ARG A 104 -10.74 1.89 -18.30
CA ARG A 104 -10.69 0.97 -19.44
C ARG A 104 -9.42 1.21 -20.27
N PHE A 105 -8.41 0.37 -20.09
CA PHE A 105 -7.20 0.41 -20.91
C PHE A 105 -7.46 -0.20 -22.30
N ALA A 106 -6.82 0.36 -23.33
CA ALA A 106 -6.97 -0.13 -24.71
C ALA A 106 -6.46 -1.58 -24.83
N ASP A 107 -5.23 -1.83 -24.40
CA ASP A 107 -4.54 -3.12 -24.48
C ASP A 107 -3.58 -3.32 -23.29
N ILE A 108 -2.91 -4.48 -23.25
CA ILE A 108 -1.96 -4.82 -22.19
C ILE A 108 -0.74 -3.90 -22.25
N SER A 109 -0.26 -3.57 -23.46
CA SER A 109 0.89 -2.68 -23.67
C SER A 109 0.66 -1.28 -23.07
N SER A 110 -0.58 -0.78 -23.11
CA SER A 110 -0.97 0.46 -22.47
C SER A 110 -0.77 0.41 -20.96
N VAL A 111 -1.16 -0.71 -20.31
CA VAL A 111 -0.95 -0.91 -18.87
C VAL A 111 0.54 -0.98 -18.54
N GLU A 112 1.32 -1.70 -19.36
CA GLU A 112 2.77 -1.81 -19.20
C GLU A 112 3.46 -0.45 -19.31
N GLY A 113 3.08 0.40 -20.28
CA GLY A 113 3.66 1.73 -20.40
C GLY A 113 3.46 2.59 -19.15
N PHE A 114 2.28 2.54 -18.52
CA PHE A 114 2.06 3.26 -17.25
C PHE A 114 2.82 2.65 -16.06
N LEU A 115 3.02 1.33 -16.04
CA LEU A 115 3.81 0.65 -15.00
C LEU A 115 5.30 0.98 -15.13
N GLU A 116 5.82 1.01 -16.35
CA GLU A 116 7.20 1.43 -16.65
C GLU A 116 7.41 2.89 -16.26
N GLU A 117 6.50 3.80 -16.61
CA GLU A 117 6.58 5.21 -16.17
C GLU A 117 6.56 5.34 -14.64
N LEU A 118 5.78 4.50 -13.94
CA LEU A 118 5.74 4.48 -12.47
C LEU A 118 7.02 3.91 -11.84
N GLN A 119 7.69 2.97 -12.51
CA GLN A 119 8.97 2.40 -12.08
C GLN A 119 10.13 3.35 -12.36
N ASP A 120 10.11 4.06 -13.49
CA ASP A 120 11.17 4.98 -13.91
C ASP A 120 10.94 6.41 -13.39
N ARG A 121 9.97 6.57 -12.48
CA ARG A 121 9.60 7.85 -11.89
C ARG A 121 10.79 8.46 -11.14
N PRO A 122 11.18 9.72 -11.44
CA PRO A 122 12.42 10.32 -10.90
C PRO A 122 12.35 10.57 -9.40
N GLU A 123 13.51 10.55 -8.73
CA GLU A 123 13.64 10.79 -7.29
C GLU A 123 13.09 12.15 -6.87
N GLU A 124 13.23 13.19 -7.70
CA GLU A 124 12.66 14.53 -7.44
C GLU A 124 11.14 14.53 -7.29
N LYS A 125 10.45 13.56 -7.91
CA LYS A 125 9.00 13.39 -7.77
C LYS A 125 8.65 12.44 -6.61
N GLY A 126 9.63 11.87 -5.92
CA GLY A 126 9.43 10.88 -4.86
C GLY A 126 9.74 9.44 -5.28
N GLY A 127 10.42 9.24 -6.42
CA GLY A 127 10.96 7.95 -6.83
C GLY A 127 9.95 6.94 -7.36
N PRO A 128 10.40 5.68 -7.57
CA PRO A 128 9.61 4.60 -8.13
C PRO A 128 8.44 4.23 -7.21
N LEU A 129 7.27 4.00 -7.80
CA LEU A 129 6.05 3.61 -7.07
C LEU A 129 5.67 2.15 -7.29
N VAL A 130 6.26 1.51 -8.29
CA VAL A 130 6.09 0.09 -8.60
C VAL A 130 7.42 -0.54 -8.96
N VAL A 131 7.48 -1.87 -8.91
CA VAL A 131 8.63 -2.65 -9.34
C VAL A 131 8.18 -3.88 -10.12
N LYS A 132 8.86 -4.18 -11.22
CA LYS A 132 8.70 -5.45 -11.94
C LYS A 132 9.48 -6.55 -11.23
N LEU A 133 8.77 -7.56 -10.77
CA LEU A 133 9.35 -8.66 -10.02
C LEU A 133 10.04 -9.67 -10.94
N PRO A 134 11.05 -10.40 -10.43
CA PRO A 134 11.60 -11.54 -11.14
C PRO A 134 10.50 -12.57 -11.40
N ARG A 135 10.64 -13.29 -12.51
CA ARG A 135 9.68 -14.30 -12.92
C ARG A 135 9.71 -15.46 -11.94
N ALA A 136 8.57 -15.80 -11.35
CA ALA A 136 8.45 -16.96 -10.48
C ALA A 136 8.73 -18.26 -11.25
N PRO A 137 9.31 -19.30 -10.62
CA PRO A 137 9.56 -20.59 -11.26
C PRO A 137 8.28 -21.16 -11.88
N GLY A 138 8.34 -21.55 -13.17
CA GLY A 138 7.21 -22.15 -13.88
C GLY A 138 6.14 -21.17 -14.39
N MET A 139 6.10 -19.92 -13.91
CA MET A 139 5.22 -18.89 -14.47
C MET A 139 5.73 -18.44 -15.83
N ARG A 140 4.86 -17.88 -16.69
CA ARG A 140 5.26 -17.30 -18.00
C ARG A 140 5.44 -15.79 -17.97
N GLU A 141 4.66 -15.12 -17.14
CA GLU A 141 4.59 -13.66 -17.06
C GLU A 141 5.22 -13.16 -15.76
N GLN A 142 5.76 -11.94 -15.80
CA GLN A 142 6.24 -11.25 -14.61
C GLN A 142 5.07 -10.54 -13.91
N ARG A 143 5.21 -10.35 -12.59
CA ARG A 143 4.25 -9.61 -11.78
C ARG A 143 4.83 -8.25 -11.41
N TRP A 144 3.95 -7.29 -11.21
CA TRP A 144 4.27 -5.96 -10.73
C TRP A 144 3.79 -5.81 -9.29
N ALA A 145 4.58 -5.16 -8.45
CA ALA A 145 4.21 -4.85 -7.07
C ALA A 145 4.35 -3.35 -6.82
N HIS A 146 3.57 -2.79 -5.89
CA HIS A 146 3.71 -1.39 -5.49
C HIS A 146 4.80 -1.22 -4.42
N LEU A 147 5.38 -0.03 -4.32
CA LEU A 147 6.42 0.33 -3.35
C LEU A 147 5.91 1.27 -2.23
N LEU A 148 4.61 1.55 -2.22
CA LEU A 148 3.97 2.47 -1.25
C LEU A 148 4.10 2.03 0.22
N CYS A 149 4.38 0.75 0.49
CA CYS A 149 4.59 0.20 1.83
C CYS A 149 6.06 -0.19 2.07
N GLY A 150 6.99 0.37 1.30
CA GLY A 150 8.42 0.04 1.36
C GLY A 150 8.87 -0.94 0.28
N ALA A 151 10.12 -1.38 0.38
CA ALA A 151 10.72 -2.32 -0.58
C ALA A 151 10.03 -3.69 -0.48
N VAL A 152 9.64 -4.24 -1.62
CA VAL A 152 9.08 -5.59 -1.70
C VAL A 152 10.22 -6.59 -1.58
N GLU A 153 10.21 -7.42 -0.54
CA GLU A 153 11.15 -8.51 -0.39
C GLU A 153 10.91 -9.53 -1.51
N MET A 154 11.76 -9.49 -2.53
CA MET A 154 11.60 -10.24 -3.78
C MET A 154 11.50 -11.77 -3.60
N ALA A 155 11.87 -12.29 -2.43
CA ALA A 155 11.77 -13.71 -2.09
C ALA A 155 10.33 -14.18 -1.81
N GLN A 156 9.45 -13.33 -1.28
CA GLN A 156 8.07 -13.69 -0.93
C GLN A 156 7.15 -13.71 -2.17
N ALA A 157 7.42 -12.85 -3.15
CA ALA A 157 6.54 -12.71 -4.32
C ALA A 157 6.67 -13.82 -5.37
N ALA A 158 7.68 -14.70 -5.25
CA ALA A 158 7.87 -15.86 -6.12
C ALA A 158 7.13 -17.13 -5.64
N GLY A 159 6.56 -17.11 -4.42
CA GLY A 159 6.04 -18.32 -3.75
C GLY A 159 4.54 -18.37 -3.45
N ASP A 160 3.85 -17.23 -3.31
CA ASP A 160 2.50 -17.22 -2.73
C ASP A 160 1.36 -17.38 -3.75
N SER A 161 1.29 -18.56 -4.35
CA SER A 161 0.07 -19.02 -5.01
C SER A 161 -0.51 -20.32 -4.42
N ASN A 162 -0.31 -20.59 -3.12
CA ASN A 162 -1.00 -21.70 -2.45
C ASN A 162 -1.21 -21.46 -0.95
N GLY A 163 -2.47 -21.18 -0.59
CA GLY A 163 -3.20 -21.67 0.60
C GLY A 163 -2.58 -21.53 1.99
N GLU A 164 -3.38 -21.01 2.93
CA GLU A 164 -3.23 -21.09 4.40
C GLU A 164 -2.27 -22.19 4.87
N GLY A 165 -0.99 -21.83 4.98
CA GLY A 165 0.09 -22.67 5.49
C GLY A 165 0.69 -21.99 6.71
N ILE A 166 0.89 -22.77 7.77
CA ILE A 166 1.70 -22.37 8.92
C ILE A 166 3.02 -21.79 8.37
N PRO A 167 3.46 -20.61 8.85
CA PRO A 167 4.70 -20.01 8.34
C PRO A 167 5.81 -21.05 8.43
N SER A 168 6.45 -21.30 7.29
CA SER A 168 7.55 -22.23 7.18
C SER A 168 8.65 -21.83 8.16
N ALA A 169 9.43 -22.80 8.64
CA ALA A 169 10.57 -22.52 9.53
C ALA A 169 11.54 -21.48 8.93
N GLY A 170 11.59 -21.36 7.60
CA GLY A 170 12.35 -20.33 6.88
C GLY A 170 11.78 -18.92 7.03
N GLU A 171 10.46 -18.75 6.95
CA GLU A 171 9.79 -17.46 7.14
C GLU A 171 9.89 -16.98 8.59
N ILE A 172 9.72 -17.90 9.56
CA ILE A 172 9.95 -17.61 10.98
C ILE A 172 11.41 -17.19 11.22
N GLY A 173 12.36 -17.89 10.59
CA GLY A 173 13.78 -17.53 10.65
C GLY A 173 14.08 -16.15 10.06
N HIS A 174 13.46 -15.81 8.93
CA HIS A 174 13.60 -14.51 8.29
C HIS A 174 13.00 -13.38 9.14
N LEU A 175 11.79 -13.59 9.69
CA LEU A 175 11.13 -12.67 10.62
C LEU A 175 11.99 -12.43 11.86
N HIS A 176 12.55 -13.48 12.47
CA HIS A 176 13.45 -13.33 13.62
C HIS A 176 14.74 -12.57 13.26
N ALA A 177 15.34 -12.84 12.10
CA ALA A 177 16.51 -12.10 11.64
C ALA A 177 16.19 -10.61 11.41
N ARG A 178 15.01 -10.31 10.85
CA ARG A 178 14.55 -8.94 10.63
C ARG A 178 14.28 -8.21 11.95
N ILE A 179 13.63 -8.87 12.91
CA ILE A 179 13.41 -8.34 14.27
C ILE A 179 14.75 -8.01 14.90
N HIS A 180 15.71 -8.92 14.87
CA HIS A 180 17.03 -8.70 15.48
C HIS A 180 17.82 -7.54 14.82
N LEU A 181 17.69 -7.37 13.50
CA LEU A 181 18.29 -6.24 12.79
C LEU A 181 17.64 -4.92 13.24
N LEU A 182 16.31 -4.87 13.27
CA LEU A 182 15.57 -3.69 13.70
C LEU A 182 15.81 -3.34 15.16
N GLU A 183 15.91 -4.33 16.06
CA GLU A 183 16.25 -4.12 17.46
C GLU A 183 17.63 -3.50 17.62
N ASN A 184 18.61 -3.96 16.83
CA ASN A 184 19.96 -3.36 16.80
C ASN A 184 19.95 -1.93 16.26
N GLU A 185 19.19 -1.66 15.19
CA GLU A 185 19.08 -0.33 14.61
C GLU A 185 18.38 0.65 15.57
N VAL A 186 17.33 0.20 16.26
CA VAL A 186 16.68 0.98 17.32
C VAL A 186 17.62 1.25 18.49
N ALA A 187 18.45 0.28 18.88
CA ALA A 187 19.44 0.48 19.93
C ALA A 187 20.49 1.54 19.54
N GLN A 188 21.02 1.48 18.31
CA GLN A 188 21.99 2.46 17.80
C GLN A 188 21.38 3.87 17.66
N LEU A 189 20.14 3.95 17.17
CA LEU A 189 19.43 5.23 17.06
C LEU A 189 19.17 5.82 18.45
N ARG A 190 18.78 5.01 19.43
CA ARG A 190 18.59 5.47 20.82
C ARG A 190 19.87 5.99 21.43
N GLU A 191 21.00 5.31 21.23
CA GLU A 191 22.31 5.76 21.71
C GLU A 191 22.72 7.08 21.05
N THR A 192 22.53 7.19 19.72
CA THR A 192 22.82 8.42 18.96
C THR A 192 21.97 9.59 19.46
N VAL A 193 20.67 9.36 19.68
CA VAL A 193 19.76 10.38 20.24
C VAL A 193 20.17 10.75 21.65
N GLN A 194 20.57 9.79 22.50
CA GLN A 194 21.05 10.08 23.86
C GLN A 194 22.32 10.94 23.85
N LYS A 195 23.26 10.66 22.94
CA LYS A 195 24.47 11.44 22.76
C LYS A 195 24.17 12.87 22.28
N LEU A 196 23.27 13.02 21.30
CA LEU A 196 22.86 14.34 20.80
C LEU A 196 22.11 15.14 21.87
N CYS A 197 21.22 14.49 22.64
CA CYS A 197 20.51 15.14 23.74
C CYS A 197 21.46 15.62 24.83
N SER A 198 22.49 14.84 25.18
CA SER A 198 23.48 15.26 26.19
C SER A 198 24.39 16.39 25.69
N GLU A 199 24.82 16.36 24.44
CA GLU A 199 25.60 17.43 23.82
C GLU A 199 24.82 18.76 23.70
N LEU A 200 23.50 18.69 23.52
CA LEU A 200 22.62 19.85 23.39
C LEU A 200 21.98 20.31 24.72
N GLY A 201 22.24 19.62 25.83
CA GLY A 201 21.65 19.95 27.14
C GLY A 201 20.12 19.76 27.19
N LEU A 202 19.57 18.89 26.34
CA LEU A 202 18.15 18.60 26.24
C LEU A 202 17.80 17.33 27.01
N SER A 203 16.78 17.38 27.86
CA SER A 203 16.23 16.20 28.53
C SER A 203 15.39 15.37 27.54
N GLN A 204 15.62 14.05 27.46
CA GLN A 204 14.84 13.17 26.60
C GLN A 204 13.35 13.15 27.00
N PRO A 205 12.41 13.20 26.04
CA PRO A 205 11.00 12.92 26.33
C PRO A 205 10.81 11.41 26.50
N GLY A 206 10.50 10.96 27.72
CA GLY A 206 9.95 9.61 27.97
C GLY A 206 10.83 8.60 28.70
N GLN A 207 11.58 9.00 29.71
CA GLN A 207 11.82 8.11 30.86
C GLN A 207 10.86 8.50 32.00
N PRO A 208 10.36 7.54 32.80
CA PRO A 208 9.46 7.83 33.93
C PRO A 208 10.10 8.75 34.96
#